data_AF-A0A5N6LN35-F1
#
_entry.id   AF-A0A5N6LN35-F1
#
_cell.length_a   1.000
_cell.length_b   1.000
_cell.length_c   1.000
_cell.angle_alpha   90.00
_cell.angle_beta   90.00
_cell.angle_gamma   90.00
#
_symmetry.space_group_name_H-M   'P 1'
#
loop_
_entity.id
_entity.type
_entity.pdbx_description
1 polymer ?
#
loop_
_entity_poly.entity_id
_entity_poly.type
_entity_poly.pdbx_seq_one_letter_code
_entity_poly.pdbx_strand_id
1 'polypeptide(L)'
;MNEHLKGDQASIIGGVIEFIKEMQLVLEVLESKKRRRSISPSPGLSISPKPLLGPTTPQSDRSIVVHENIKELGASCNSPVADVEAKISGSNVVLRTVSRRIPGQVVKIISLLENLCLEILHLSISSMEDTVLYSFVIKIGLECQLSVEELAIEVQKSFTLY
;
A
#
# COMPACT_ATOMS: atom_id res chain seq x y z
N MET A 1 39.39 44.12 -7.82
CA MET A 1 38.91 42.78 -8.25
C MET A 1 38.07 42.24 -7.12
N ASN A 2 36.77 41.97 -7.36
CA ASN A 2 35.90 41.00 -6.65
C ASN A 2 34.42 41.31 -6.96
N GLU A 3 33.93 40.94 -8.14
CA GLU A 3 32.53 41.14 -8.57
C GLU A 3 32.03 39.88 -9.32
N HIS A 4 32.05 38.68 -8.71
CA HIS A 4 31.57 37.46 -9.41
C HIS A 4 30.97 36.34 -8.53
N LEU A 5 30.50 36.59 -7.30
CA LEU A 5 29.92 35.51 -6.45
C LEU A 5 28.50 35.76 -5.90
N LYS A 6 27.77 36.80 -6.36
CA LYS A 6 26.39 37.07 -5.88
C LYS A 6 25.28 36.55 -6.80
N GLY A 7 25.61 36.14 -8.03
CA GLY A 7 24.63 35.60 -9.00
C GLY A 7 24.19 34.17 -8.67
N ASP A 8 25.12 33.33 -8.22
CA ASP A 8 24.86 31.91 -8.02
C ASP A 8 23.94 31.64 -6.82
N GLN A 9 24.14 32.37 -5.71
CA GLN A 9 23.28 32.18 -4.53
C GLN A 9 21.84 32.61 -4.80
N ALA A 10 21.62 33.72 -5.52
CA ALA A 10 20.28 34.15 -5.88
C ALA A 10 19.59 33.16 -6.85
N SER A 11 20.35 32.58 -7.78
CA SER A 11 19.84 31.55 -8.70
C SER A 11 19.51 30.24 -7.98
N ILE A 12 20.37 29.78 -7.07
CA ILE A 12 20.15 28.58 -6.26
C ILE A 12 18.95 28.77 -5.32
N ILE A 13 18.89 29.90 -4.61
CA ILE A 13 17.76 30.22 -3.72
C ILE A 13 16.46 30.30 -4.52
N GLY A 14 16.49 30.90 -5.71
CA GLY A 14 15.35 30.95 -6.62
C GLY A 14 14.85 29.55 -7.02
N GLY A 15 15.77 28.67 -7.42
CA GLY A 15 15.44 27.28 -7.77
C GLY A 15 14.86 26.48 -6.60
N VAL A 16 15.41 26.65 -5.39
CA VAL A 16 14.88 26.00 -4.18
C VAL A 16 13.47 26.52 -3.83
N ILE A 17 13.23 27.83 -3.96
CA ILE A 17 11.91 28.42 -3.72
C ILE A 17 10.89 27.91 -4.74
N GLU A 18 11.25 27.82 -6.02
CA GLU A 18 10.36 27.30 -7.07
C GLU A 18 10.03 25.83 -6.85
N PHE A 19 11.03 25.02 -6.48
CA PHE A 19 10.81 23.62 -6.10
C PHE A 19 9.89 23.48 -4.88
N ILE A 20 10.08 24.27 -3.82
CA ILE A 20 9.20 24.25 -2.63
C ILE A 20 7.75 24.58 -3.03
N LYS A 21 7.54 25.57 -3.90
CA LYS A 21 6.20 25.93 -4.38
C LYS A 21 5.56 24.80 -5.16
N GLU A 22 6.30 24.15 -6.05
CA GLU A 22 5.82 23.00 -6.80
C GLU A 22 5.45 21.83 -5.86
N MET A 23 6.29 21.55 -4.87
CA MET A 23 6.01 20.53 -3.85
C MET A 23 4.78 20.85 -3.01
N GLN A 24 4.61 22.11 -2.58
CA GLN A 24 3.41 22.55 -1.85
C GLN A 24 2.14 22.40 -2.70
N LEU A 25 2.20 22.77 -3.98
CA LEU A 25 1.08 22.61 -4.92
C LEU A 25 0.70 21.13 -5.10
N VAL A 26 1.69 20.25 -5.27
CA VAL A 26 1.46 18.79 -5.40
C VAL A 26 0.78 18.24 -4.15
N LEU A 27 1.21 18.65 -2.95
CA LEU A 27 0.57 18.21 -1.70
C LEU A 27 -0.90 18.65 -1.63
N GLU A 28 -1.22 19.90 -1.94
CA GLU A 28 -2.59 20.41 -1.93
C GLU A 28 -3.49 19.66 -2.93
N VAL A 29 -2.98 19.37 -4.14
CA VAL A 29 -3.69 18.56 -5.14
C VAL A 29 -3.94 17.14 -4.63
N LEU A 30 -2.98 16.54 -3.94
CA LEU A 30 -3.13 15.19 -3.37
C LEU A 30 -4.11 15.15 -2.19
N GLU A 31 -4.06 16.15 -1.30
CA GLU A 31 -4.98 16.29 -0.16
C GLU A 31 -6.41 16.55 -0.62
N SER A 32 -6.61 17.40 -1.63
CA SER A 32 -7.93 17.64 -2.21
C SER A 32 -8.47 16.40 -2.93
N LYS A 33 -7.62 15.61 -3.59
CA LYS A 33 -7.98 14.29 -4.13
C LYS A 33 -8.33 13.27 -3.04
N LYS A 34 -7.69 13.35 -1.87
CA LYS A 34 -8.06 12.56 -0.68
C LYS A 34 -9.45 12.96 -0.16
N ARG A 35 -9.77 14.26 -0.13
CA ARG A 35 -11.07 14.79 0.37
C ARG A 35 -12.25 14.50 -0.54
N ARG A 36 -12.05 14.41 -1.87
CA ARG A 36 -13.13 14.03 -2.81
C ARG A 36 -13.50 12.54 -2.76
N ARG A 37 -12.67 11.68 -2.15
CA ARG A 37 -13.00 10.27 -1.91
C ARG A 37 -13.77 10.01 -0.61
N SER A 38 -13.95 11.02 0.25
CA SER A 38 -14.65 10.87 1.54
C SER A 38 -16.03 11.54 1.59
N ILE A 39 -16.57 11.98 0.45
CA ILE A 39 -17.92 12.58 0.37
C ILE A 39 -18.63 11.97 -0.84
N SER A 40 -19.08 10.72 -0.72
CA SER A 40 -20.19 10.21 -1.53
C SER A 40 -21.47 10.32 -0.69
N PRO A 41 -22.39 11.23 -1.00
CA PRO A 41 -23.73 11.23 -0.42
C PRO A 41 -24.51 10.05 -1.01
N SER A 42 -25.04 9.20 -0.14
CA SER A 42 -26.00 8.16 -0.48
C SER A 42 -27.23 8.78 -1.16
N PRO A 43 -27.66 8.32 -2.35
CA PRO A 43 -28.97 8.69 -2.87
C PRO A 43 -30.02 7.84 -2.16
N GLY A 44 -30.89 8.51 -1.41
CA GLY A 44 -32.07 7.89 -0.82
C GLY A 44 -33.00 7.32 -1.89
N LEU A 45 -33.50 6.12 -1.64
CA LEU A 45 -34.75 5.64 -2.23
C LEU A 45 -35.66 5.17 -1.09
N SER A 46 -36.51 6.10 -0.67
CA SER A 46 -37.79 5.79 -0.04
C SER A 46 -38.68 5.19 -1.12
N ILE A 47 -39.05 3.91 -1.01
CA ILE A 47 -40.38 3.35 -1.29
C ILE A 47 -40.49 2.02 -0.54
N SER A 48 -41.44 1.96 0.40
CA SER A 48 -42.09 0.75 0.92
C SER A 48 -43.58 0.95 0.59
N PRO A 49 -44.40 -0.06 0.21
CA PRO A 49 -44.48 -1.30 1.01
C PRO A 49 -44.93 -2.62 0.33
N LYS A 50 -44.78 -3.69 1.14
CA LYS A 50 -45.54 -4.97 1.23
C LYS A 50 -44.98 -6.25 0.59
N PRO A 51 -45.30 -7.42 1.20
CA PRO A 51 -44.37 -8.53 1.41
C PRO A 51 -44.76 -9.80 0.65
N LEU A 52 -43.81 -10.72 0.41
CA LEU A 52 -44.12 -12.15 0.22
C LEU A 52 -42.89 -13.05 0.44
N LEU A 53 -43.20 -14.20 1.06
CA LEU A 53 -42.40 -15.30 1.57
C LEU A 53 -41.41 -15.95 0.59
N GLY A 54 -40.27 -16.45 1.11
CA GLY A 54 -39.41 -17.44 0.44
C GLY A 54 -38.03 -17.61 1.12
N PRO A 55 -37.57 -18.84 1.48
CA PRO A 55 -36.30 -19.05 2.18
C PRO A 55 -35.21 -19.65 1.27
N THR A 56 -34.01 -19.04 1.15
CA THR A 56 -32.77 -19.78 0.80
C THR A 56 -31.47 -18.95 0.93
N THR A 57 -30.48 -19.55 1.62
CA THR A 57 -29.00 -19.51 1.46
C THR A 57 -28.20 -18.19 1.59
N PRO A 58 -27.13 -18.13 2.42
CA PRO A 58 -26.20 -17.01 2.44
C PRO A 58 -25.13 -17.16 1.35
N GLN A 59 -25.18 -16.31 0.32
CA GLN A 59 -24.06 -16.10 -0.59
C GLN A 59 -23.20 -14.93 -0.09
N SER A 60 -21.90 -15.17 -0.01
CA SER A 60 -20.88 -14.20 0.37
C SER A 60 -20.51 -13.37 -0.87
N ASP A 61 -21.00 -12.13 -0.93
CA ASP A 61 -20.69 -11.20 -2.02
C ASP A 61 -19.30 -10.57 -1.79
N ARG A 62 -18.28 -11.13 -2.46
CA ARG A 62 -17.00 -10.45 -2.71
C ARG A 62 -17.23 -9.38 -3.77
N SER A 63 -17.36 -8.12 -3.36
CA SER A 63 -17.40 -7.00 -4.31
C SER A 63 -16.00 -6.76 -4.90
N ILE A 64 -15.76 -7.22 -6.12
CA ILE A 64 -14.59 -6.83 -6.92
C ILE A 64 -14.92 -5.48 -7.56
N VAL A 65 -14.40 -4.40 -6.98
CA VAL A 65 -14.42 -3.08 -7.63
C VAL A 65 -13.19 -2.99 -8.53
N VAL A 66 -13.35 -3.32 -9.81
CA VAL A 66 -12.31 -3.08 -10.82
C VAL A 66 -12.36 -1.59 -11.18
N HIS A 67 -11.45 -0.81 -10.61
CA HIS A 67 -11.20 0.57 -11.05
C HIS A 67 -9.93 0.55 -11.90
N GLU A 68 -10.09 0.51 -13.21
CA GLU A 68 -8.98 0.71 -14.16
C GLU A 68 -8.52 2.16 -14.10
N ASN A 69 -7.48 2.39 -13.30
CA ASN A 69 -6.75 3.64 -13.27
C ASN A 69 -5.27 3.26 -13.30
N ILE A 70 -4.68 3.22 -14.51
CA ILE A 70 -3.27 2.88 -14.84
C ILE A 70 -2.60 2.13 -13.68
N LYS A 71 -2.94 0.85 -13.60
CA LYS A 71 -2.74 0.02 -12.42
C LYS A 71 -1.25 -0.23 -12.26
N GLU A 72 -0.63 0.56 -11.40
CA GLU A 72 0.52 0.14 -10.63
C GLU A 72 0.33 -1.33 -10.24
N LEU A 73 1.16 -2.21 -10.79
CA LEU A 73 1.03 -3.66 -10.63
C LEU A 73 1.24 -4.00 -9.15
N GLY A 74 0.16 -4.15 -8.41
CA GLY A 74 0.18 -4.36 -6.97
C GLY A 74 -1.08 -5.08 -6.47
N ALA A 75 -0.94 -5.65 -5.29
CA ALA A 75 -1.96 -6.38 -4.57
C ALA A 75 -1.99 -5.96 -3.11
N SER A 76 -3.16 -6.06 -2.48
CA SER A 76 -3.38 -5.73 -1.08
C SER A 76 -4.27 -6.77 -0.44
N CYS A 77 -3.82 -7.36 0.66
CA CYS A 77 -4.59 -8.29 1.47
C CYS A 77 -4.76 -7.71 2.87
N ASN A 78 -5.98 -7.36 3.23
CA ASN A 78 -6.26 -6.61 4.45
C ASN A 78 -7.15 -7.47 5.35
N SER A 79 -6.77 -7.57 6.63
CA SER A 79 -7.47 -8.39 7.62
C SER A 79 -7.51 -7.70 8.99
N PRO A 80 -8.28 -8.22 9.97
CA PRO A 80 -8.24 -7.70 11.33
C PRO A 80 -6.89 -7.85 12.05
N VAL A 81 -6.01 -8.75 11.57
CA VAL A 81 -4.73 -9.08 12.22
C VAL A 81 -3.55 -8.35 11.60
N ALA A 82 -3.59 -8.10 10.28
CA ALA A 82 -2.56 -7.39 9.54
C ALA A 82 -3.13 -6.78 8.25
N ASP A 83 -2.47 -5.72 7.79
CA ASP A 83 -2.62 -5.11 6.49
C ASP A 83 -1.37 -5.40 5.66
N VAL A 84 -1.51 -6.03 4.50
CA VAL A 84 -0.40 -6.48 3.63
C VAL A 84 -0.55 -5.85 2.26
N GLU A 85 0.48 -5.13 1.80
CA GLU A 85 0.54 -4.52 0.48
C GLU A 85 1.80 -4.99 -0.24
N ALA A 86 1.66 -5.45 -1.48
CA ALA A 86 2.76 -5.83 -2.34
C ALA A 86 2.67 -5.08 -3.67
N LYS A 87 3.78 -4.49 -4.10
CA LYS A 87 3.83 -3.61 -5.28
C LYS A 87 5.09 -3.85 -6.09
N ILE A 88 4.95 -3.96 -7.42
CA ILE A 88 6.09 -4.05 -8.33
C ILE A 88 6.76 -2.68 -8.45
N SER A 89 8.08 -2.65 -8.31
CA SER A 89 8.94 -1.49 -8.52
C SER A 89 10.17 -1.91 -9.33
N GLY A 90 10.12 -1.67 -10.65
CA GLY A 90 11.15 -2.13 -11.59
C GLY A 90 11.22 -3.66 -11.61
N SER A 91 12.39 -4.23 -11.29
CA SER A 91 12.63 -5.68 -11.18
C SER A 91 12.39 -6.24 -9.77
N ASN A 92 11.87 -5.41 -8.85
CA ASN A 92 11.70 -5.75 -7.45
C ASN A 92 10.22 -5.69 -7.05
N VAL A 93 9.89 -6.29 -5.92
CA VAL A 93 8.64 -6.12 -5.20
C VAL A 93 8.91 -5.39 -3.90
N VAL A 94 8.13 -4.36 -3.62
CA VAL A 94 8.06 -3.73 -2.31
C VAL A 94 6.89 -4.37 -1.57
N LEU A 95 7.20 -5.12 -0.51
CA LEU A 95 6.22 -5.74 0.37
C LEU A 95 6.16 -4.96 1.68
N ARG A 96 4.96 -4.54 2.07
CA ARG A 96 4.69 -3.82 3.30
C ARG A 96 3.67 -4.57 4.12
N THR A 97 3.91 -4.69 5.42
CA THR A 97 2.95 -5.28 6.35
C THR A 97 2.82 -4.40 7.57
N VAL A 98 1.58 -4.09 7.98
CA VAL A 98 1.27 -3.39 9.22
C VAL A 98 0.44 -4.30 10.11
N SER A 99 0.87 -4.48 11.35
CA SER A 99 0.16 -5.34 12.32
C SER A 99 0.43 -4.87 13.74
N ARG A 100 -0.29 -5.45 14.72
CA ARG A 100 0.15 -5.35 16.12
C ARG A 100 1.48 -6.09 16.29
N ARG A 101 2.27 -5.73 17.31
CA ARG A 101 3.49 -6.48 17.62
C ARG A 101 3.18 -7.92 17.99
N ILE A 102 3.68 -8.84 17.15
CA ILE A 102 3.63 -10.28 17.36
C ILE A 102 5.09 -10.78 17.45
N PRO A 103 5.51 -11.35 18.59
CA PRO A 103 6.86 -11.89 18.74
C PRO A 103 7.20 -12.92 17.65
N GLY A 104 8.37 -12.81 17.04
CA GLY A 104 8.85 -13.75 16.01
C GLY A 104 8.22 -13.59 14.62
N GLN A 105 7.24 -12.70 14.44
CA GLN A 105 6.51 -12.57 13.18
C GLN A 105 7.41 -12.19 12.00
N VAL A 106 8.37 -11.29 12.20
CA VAL A 106 9.32 -10.91 11.15
C VAL A 106 10.16 -12.10 10.68
N VAL A 107 10.59 -12.97 11.61
CA VAL A 107 11.36 -14.18 11.29
C VAL A 107 10.51 -15.14 10.47
N LYS A 108 9.23 -15.31 10.86
CA LYS A 108 8.28 -16.13 10.12
C LYS A 108 8.06 -15.66 8.68
N ILE A 109 7.94 -14.34 8.49
CA ILE A 109 7.83 -13.74 7.15
C ILE A 109 9.12 -13.97 6.36
N ILE A 110 10.30 -13.76 6.97
CA ILE A 110 11.58 -14.02 6.31
C ILE A 110 11.69 -15.47 5.84
N SER A 111 11.41 -16.44 6.72
CA SER A 111 11.44 -17.86 6.37
C SER A 111 10.44 -18.20 5.28
N LEU A 112 9.26 -17.58 5.28
CA LEU A 112 8.29 -17.75 4.20
C LEU A 112 8.85 -17.24 2.87
N LEU A 113 9.42 -16.04 2.83
CA LEU A 113 10.00 -15.45 1.61
C LEU A 113 11.15 -16.31 1.08
N GLU A 114 12.02 -16.81 1.96
CA GLU A 114 13.12 -17.72 1.60
C GLU A 114 12.60 -19.03 0.98
N ASN A 115 11.54 -19.61 1.56
CA ASN A 115 10.89 -20.82 1.03
C ASN A 115 10.22 -20.60 -0.34
N LEU A 116 9.95 -19.35 -0.70
CA LEU A 116 9.41 -18.95 -2.01
C LEU A 116 10.50 -18.57 -3.01
N CYS A 117 11.77 -18.82 -2.70
CA CYS A 117 12.93 -18.44 -3.50
C CYS A 117 13.02 -16.93 -3.76
N LEU A 118 12.54 -16.11 -2.83
CA LEU A 118 12.57 -14.65 -2.92
C LEU A 118 13.78 -14.09 -2.18
N GLU A 119 14.60 -13.29 -2.86
CA GLU A 119 15.80 -12.66 -2.28
C GLU A 119 15.42 -11.32 -1.63
N ILE A 120 15.60 -11.20 -0.32
CA ILE A 120 15.36 -9.95 0.41
C ILE A 120 16.59 -9.03 0.25
N LEU A 121 16.41 -7.92 -0.45
CA LEU A 121 17.46 -6.91 -0.66
C LEU A 121 17.56 -5.92 0.50
N HIS A 122 16.43 -5.54 1.08
CA HIS A 122 16.36 -4.59 2.18
C HIS A 122 15.15 -4.86 3.05
N LEU A 123 15.33 -4.77 4.37
CA LEU A 123 14.25 -4.83 5.36
C LEU A 123 14.32 -3.59 6.25
N SER A 124 13.26 -2.80 6.24
CA SER A 124 13.03 -1.73 7.21
C SER A 124 11.98 -2.17 8.22
N ILE A 125 12.27 -1.97 9.51
CA ILE A 125 11.32 -2.21 10.59
C ILE A 125 11.07 -0.88 11.28
N SER A 126 9.83 -0.42 11.28
CA SER A 126 9.40 0.78 11.98
C SER A 126 8.30 0.40 12.95
N SER A 127 8.30 0.96 14.15
CA SER A 127 7.26 0.66 15.14
C SER A 127 6.72 1.94 15.76
N MET A 128 5.41 1.96 16.02
CA MET A 128 4.71 3.10 16.60
C MET A 128 3.64 2.57 17.57
N GLU A 129 3.69 3.01 18.83
CA GLU A 129 2.79 2.55 19.89
C GLU A 129 2.76 1.03 19.98
N ASP A 130 1.67 0.36 19.62
CA ASP A 130 1.46 -1.10 19.60
C ASP A 130 1.59 -1.73 18.21
N THR A 131 1.84 -0.92 17.19
CA THR A 131 1.91 -1.33 15.78
C THR A 131 3.34 -1.43 15.29
N VAL A 132 3.55 -2.32 14.31
CA VAL A 132 4.81 -2.49 13.61
C VAL A 132 4.58 -2.54 12.11
N LEU A 133 5.40 -1.81 11.37
CA LEU A 133 5.53 -1.84 9.92
C LEU A 133 6.80 -2.59 9.56
N TYR A 134 6.65 -3.67 8.78
CA TYR A 134 7.76 -4.29 8.07
C TYR A 134 7.68 -3.86 6.60
N SER A 135 8.80 -3.39 6.04
CA SER A 135 8.91 -3.02 4.64
C SER A 135 10.10 -3.73 4.01
N PHE A 136 9.82 -4.69 3.15
CA PHE A 136 10.79 -5.48 2.42
C PHE A 136 10.92 -4.95 1.00
N VAL A 137 12.15 -4.84 0.50
CA VAL A 137 12.45 -4.76 -0.92
C VAL A 137 12.97 -6.13 -1.33
N ILE A 138 12.27 -6.77 -2.24
CA ILE A 138 12.46 -8.17 -2.60
C ILE A 138 12.80 -8.21 -4.09
N LYS A 139 13.84 -8.92 -4.47
CA LYS A 139 14.16 -9.14 -5.88
C LYS A 139 13.34 -10.29 -6.41
N ILE A 140 12.77 -10.10 -7.61
CA ILE A 140 12.04 -11.17 -8.29
C ILE A 140 13.06 -12.12 -8.92
N GLY A 141 13.15 -13.34 -8.39
CA GLY A 141 13.97 -14.41 -8.96
C GLY A 141 13.33 -15.01 -10.22
N LEU A 142 14.15 -15.60 -11.09
CA LEU A 142 13.66 -16.28 -12.31
C LEU A 142 12.82 -17.52 -12.00
N GLU A 143 13.01 -18.11 -10.83
CA GLU A 143 12.27 -19.30 -10.36
C GLU A 143 10.96 -18.95 -9.65
N CYS A 144 10.69 -17.66 -9.41
CA CYS A 144 9.46 -17.23 -8.76
C CYS A 144 8.28 -17.35 -9.73
N GLN A 145 7.35 -18.25 -9.41
CA GLN A 145 6.13 -18.47 -10.20
C GLN A 145 4.91 -17.76 -9.60
N LEU A 146 5.08 -17.08 -8.47
CA LEU A 146 3.98 -16.42 -7.77
C LEU A 146 3.67 -15.05 -8.38
N SER A 147 2.39 -14.78 -8.54
CA SER A 147 1.89 -13.43 -8.74
C SER A 147 2.04 -12.59 -7.47
N VAL A 148 1.98 -11.27 -7.63
CA VAL A 148 2.02 -10.31 -6.52
C VAL A 148 0.84 -10.51 -5.56
N GLU A 149 -0.32 -10.92 -6.09
CA GLU A 149 -1.51 -11.24 -5.31
C GLU A 149 -1.30 -12.48 -4.44
N GLU A 150 -0.74 -13.55 -5.02
CA GLU A 150 -0.44 -14.77 -4.26
C GLU A 150 0.60 -14.52 -3.16
N LEU A 151 1.61 -13.69 -3.43
CA LEU A 151 2.58 -13.26 -2.42
C LEU A 151 1.89 -12.54 -1.26
N ALA A 152 1.01 -11.57 -1.54
CA ALA A 152 0.29 -10.83 -0.50
C ALA A 152 -0.59 -11.78 0.35
N ILE A 153 -1.27 -12.73 -0.29
CA ILE A 153 -2.09 -13.74 0.39
C ILE A 153 -1.24 -14.66 1.26
N GLU A 154 -0.10 -15.14 0.77
CA GLU A 154 0.75 -16.07 1.52
C GLU A 154 1.37 -15.40 2.74
N VAL A 155 1.82 -14.16 2.59
CA VAL A 155 2.30 -13.33 3.71
C VAL A 155 1.17 -13.08 4.71
N GLN A 156 -0.06 -12.82 4.25
CA GLN A 156 -1.20 -12.63 5.13
C GLN A 156 -1.51 -13.87 5.99
N LYS A 157 -1.40 -15.08 5.43
CA LYS A 157 -1.60 -16.34 6.18
C LYS A 157 -0.58 -16.52 7.31
N SER A 158 0.62 -15.96 7.15
CA SER A 158 1.66 -16.02 8.20
C SER A 158 1.21 -15.35 9.51
N PHE A 159 0.24 -14.42 9.47
CA PHE A 159 -0.29 -13.73 10.65
C PHE A 159 -1.46 -14.48 11.34
N THR A 160 -2.06 -15.47 10.67
CA THR A 160 -3.24 -16.20 11.18
C THR A 160 -2.94 -17.60 11.66
N LEU A 161 -1.84 -18.20 11.21
CA LEU A 161 -1.42 -19.55 11.62
C LEU A 161 -0.63 -19.45 12.93
N TYR A 162 -1.17 -19.92 14.06
CA TYR A 162 -0.47 -20.03 15.35
C TYR A 162 -0.25 -21.49 15.71
#